data_AF-A0A7Y4QRI6-F1
#
_entry.id   AF-A0A7Y4QRI6-F1
#
_cell.length_a   1.000
_cell.length_b   1.000
_cell.length_c   1.000
_cell.angle_alpha   90.00
_cell.angle_beta   90.00
_cell.angle_gamma   90.00
#
_symmetry.space_group_name_H-M   'P 1'
#
loop_
_entity.id
_entity.type
_entity.pdbx_description
1 polymer ?
#
loop_
_entity_poly.entity_id
_entity_poly.type
_entity_poly.pdbx_seq_one_letter_code
_entity_poly.pdbx_strand_id
1 'polypeptide(L)'
;PLKKVIETATAVKEVLDKAKAHRYCKTSGATGIHIYIPLNKKYDFEISREFAHVIAELTHDLVPGFTSIERTPAKRKRKVYIDYLQNRSGQTLAAPYSVRPKPKAPVSTPLDWKELKSIESPEEFTIETIFKRINKKGDLFKAVLGKGIDIEKCMKNLGL
;
A
#
# COMPACT_ATOMS: atom_id res chain seq x y z
N PRO A 1 -8.69 9.51 -9.43
CA PRO A 1 -7.97 10.71 -8.92
C PRO A 1 -7.17 10.38 -7.66
N LEU A 2 -5.96 10.96 -7.45
CA LEU A 2 -5.07 10.64 -6.33
C LEU A 2 -5.77 10.72 -4.95
N LYS A 3 -6.63 11.73 -4.77
CA LYS A 3 -7.45 11.87 -3.55
C LYS A 3 -8.23 10.60 -3.19
N LYS A 4 -8.85 9.94 -4.18
CA LYS A 4 -9.57 8.67 -3.96
C LYS A 4 -8.62 7.51 -3.63
N VAL A 5 -7.41 7.49 -4.19
CA VAL A 5 -6.39 6.50 -3.84
C VAL A 5 -5.90 6.70 -2.40
N ILE A 6 -5.71 7.94 -1.96
CA ILE A 6 -5.36 8.29 -0.57
C ILE A 6 -6.50 7.91 0.38
N GLU A 7 -7.75 8.16 0.00
CA GLU A 7 -8.93 7.77 0.76
C GLU A 7 -9.00 6.24 0.90
N THR A 8 -8.79 5.48 -0.18
CA THR A 8 -8.68 4.01 -0.13
C THR A 8 -7.53 3.55 0.76
N ALA A 9 -6.33 4.14 0.64
CA ALA A 9 -5.19 3.77 1.47
C ALA A 9 -5.43 4.09 2.96
N THR A 10 -6.18 5.15 3.26
CA THR A 10 -6.61 5.48 4.62
C THR A 10 -7.59 4.44 5.14
N ALA A 11 -8.56 3.99 4.33
CA ALA A 11 -9.46 2.90 4.71
C ALA A 11 -8.70 1.58 4.95
N VAL A 12 -7.71 1.23 4.12
CA VAL A 12 -6.82 0.07 4.37
C VAL A 12 -6.11 0.23 5.72
N LYS A 13 -5.61 1.43 6.02
CA LYS A 13 -4.96 1.72 7.30
C LYS A 13 -5.90 1.47 8.48
N GLU A 14 -7.18 1.84 8.37
CA GLU A 14 -8.20 1.65 9.41
C GLU A 14 -8.52 0.17 9.63
N VAL A 15 -8.67 -0.62 8.56
CA VAL A 15 -8.82 -2.08 8.66
C VAL A 15 -7.62 -2.70 9.39
N LEU A 16 -6.40 -2.30 9.00
CA LEU A 16 -5.18 -2.80 9.64
C LEU A 16 -4.98 -2.29 11.07
N ASP A 17 -5.54 -1.14 11.44
CA ASP A 17 -5.62 -0.69 12.84
C ASP A 17 -6.49 -1.64 13.66
N LYS A 18 -7.67 -2.01 13.16
CA LYS A 18 -8.55 -3.00 13.82
C LYS A 18 -7.86 -4.35 13.96
N ALA A 19 -7.16 -4.80 12.92
CA ALA A 19 -6.36 -6.03 12.93
C ALA A 19 -5.16 -5.98 13.90
N LYS A 20 -4.78 -4.80 14.40
CA LYS A 20 -3.52 -4.53 15.13
C LYS A 20 -2.27 -4.94 14.33
N ALA A 21 -2.34 -4.79 13.01
CA ALA A 21 -1.25 -5.12 12.10
C ALA A 21 -0.31 -3.92 11.91
N HIS A 22 1.00 -4.17 11.95
CA HIS A 22 2.01 -3.19 11.56
C HIS A 22 2.05 -3.05 10.03
N ARG A 23 2.16 -1.81 9.54
CA ARG A 23 2.15 -1.52 8.11
C ARG A 23 2.83 -0.21 7.76
N TYR A 24 3.33 -0.16 6.54
CA TYR A 24 4.14 0.95 6.01
C TYR A 24 3.63 1.32 4.62
N CYS A 25 3.60 2.60 4.29
CA CYS A 25 3.07 3.05 3.00
C CYS A 25 4.10 3.81 2.19
N LYS A 26 4.00 3.70 0.86
CA LYS A 26 4.81 4.46 -0.08
C LYS A 26 4.00 4.88 -1.29
N THR A 27 4.38 6.00 -1.91
CA THR A 27 3.91 6.27 -3.27
C THR A 27 4.44 5.19 -4.21
N SER A 28 3.70 4.86 -5.27
CA SER A 28 4.22 3.98 -6.31
C SER A 28 5.23 4.67 -7.22
N GLY A 29 5.31 6.01 -7.19
CA GLY A 29 5.96 6.81 -8.23
C GLY A 29 5.16 6.86 -9.54
N ALA A 30 3.90 6.44 -9.50
CA ALA A 30 2.91 6.59 -10.56
C ALA A 30 1.58 7.00 -9.88
N THR A 31 0.45 6.42 -10.25
CA THR A 31 -0.87 6.87 -9.79
C THR A 31 -1.37 6.20 -8.49
N GLY A 32 -0.52 5.44 -7.80
CA GLY A 32 -0.94 4.50 -6.73
C GLY A 32 -0.20 4.69 -5.41
N ILE A 33 -0.73 4.07 -4.36
CA ILE A 33 -0.09 3.91 -3.05
C ILE A 33 0.12 2.42 -2.81
N HIS A 34 1.30 2.03 -2.34
CA HIS A 34 1.58 0.66 -1.93
C HIS A 34 1.64 0.59 -0.40
N ILE A 35 1.09 -0.48 0.17
CA ILE A 35 1.08 -0.73 1.61
C ILE A 35 1.78 -2.07 1.85
N TYR A 36 2.80 -2.06 2.70
CA TYR A 36 3.61 -3.21 3.06
C TYR A 36 3.22 -3.67 4.45
N ILE A 37 3.02 -4.98 4.60
CA ILE A 37 2.75 -5.66 5.87
C ILE A 37 3.83 -6.72 6.04
N PRO A 38 4.81 -6.53 6.94
CA PRO A 38 5.88 -7.51 7.14
C PRO A 38 5.32 -8.84 7.69
N LEU A 39 5.71 -9.95 7.07
CA LEU A 39 5.27 -11.30 7.43
C LEU A 39 6.38 -12.19 8.03
N ASN A 40 7.64 -11.71 8.04
CA ASN A 40 8.80 -12.40 8.60
C ASN A 40 8.98 -13.85 8.10
N LYS A 41 8.71 -14.09 6.80
CA LYS A 41 8.88 -15.40 6.14
C LYS A 41 8.13 -16.56 6.83
N LYS A 42 7.03 -16.27 7.53
CA LYS A 42 6.22 -17.28 8.23
C LYS A 42 5.15 -17.95 7.35
N TYR A 43 4.81 -17.32 6.23
CA TYR A 43 3.66 -17.68 5.41
C TYR A 43 4.05 -17.78 3.94
N ASP A 44 3.36 -18.64 3.21
CA ASP A 44 3.52 -18.76 1.76
C ASP A 44 2.72 -17.70 0.99
N PHE A 45 2.81 -17.78 -0.34
CA PHE A 45 2.08 -16.89 -1.25
C PHE A 45 0.56 -17.05 -1.19
N GLU A 46 0.05 -18.23 -0.84
CA GLU A 46 -1.40 -18.46 -0.78
C GLU A 46 -1.98 -17.80 0.46
N ILE A 47 -1.41 -18.07 1.64
CA ILE A 47 -1.85 -17.48 2.91
C ILE A 47 -1.74 -15.96 2.88
N SER A 48 -0.62 -15.44 2.38
CA SER A 48 -0.42 -13.99 2.29
C SER A 48 -1.40 -13.31 1.31
N ARG A 49 -1.73 -13.97 0.20
CA ARG A 49 -2.74 -13.49 -0.76
C ARG A 49 -4.15 -13.49 -0.16
N GLU A 50 -4.55 -14.57 0.52
CA GLU A 50 -5.87 -14.64 1.13
C GLU A 50 -6.03 -13.61 2.26
N PHE A 51 -5.00 -13.40 3.07
CA PHE A 51 -5.02 -12.32 4.04
C PHE A 51 -5.17 -10.95 3.37
N ALA A 52 -4.42 -10.68 2.29
CA ALA A 52 -4.57 -9.45 1.53
C ALA A 52 -5.96 -9.31 0.87
N HIS A 53 -6.59 -10.42 0.49
CA HIS A 53 -7.94 -10.45 -0.07
C HIS A 53 -8.97 -10.03 0.98
N VAL A 54 -8.92 -10.60 2.20
CA VAL A 54 -9.79 -10.20 3.32
C VAL A 54 -9.65 -8.71 3.63
N ILE A 55 -8.41 -8.20 3.68
CA ILE A 55 -8.18 -6.76 3.89
C ILE A 55 -8.78 -5.93 2.75
N ALA A 56 -8.72 -6.41 1.50
CA ALA A 56 -9.30 -5.73 0.36
C ALA A 56 -10.83 -5.70 0.39
N GLU A 57 -11.48 -6.80 0.78
CA GLU A 57 -12.93 -6.90 0.97
C GLU A 57 -13.41 -5.95 2.06
N LEU A 58 -12.83 -6.03 3.26
CA LEU A 58 -13.18 -5.15 4.37
C LEU A 58 -12.93 -3.67 4.04
N THR A 59 -11.89 -3.36 3.28
CA THR A 59 -11.64 -2.00 2.80
C THR A 59 -12.70 -1.56 1.80
N HIS A 60 -13.11 -2.45 0.89
CA HIS A 60 -14.15 -2.18 -0.08
C HIS A 60 -15.47 -1.85 0.63
N ASP A 61 -15.83 -2.60 1.67
CA ASP A 61 -17.05 -2.40 2.45
C ASP A 61 -17.08 -1.05 3.19
N LEU A 62 -15.92 -0.53 3.60
CA LEU A 62 -15.83 0.81 4.19
C LEU A 62 -16.05 1.94 3.18
N VAL A 63 -15.64 1.74 1.92
CA VAL A 63 -15.68 2.79 0.87
C VAL A 63 -16.17 2.26 -0.49
N PRO A 64 -17.38 1.65 -0.56
CA PRO A 64 -17.82 0.87 -1.73
C PRO A 64 -18.17 1.76 -2.94
N GLY A 65 -18.46 3.03 -2.69
CA GLY A 65 -18.86 4.00 -3.72
C GLY A 65 -17.82 4.21 -4.81
N PHE A 66 -16.51 4.06 -4.49
CA PHE A 66 -15.43 4.36 -5.43
C PHE A 66 -14.29 3.34 -5.44
N THR A 67 -14.40 2.23 -4.71
CA THR A 67 -13.43 1.13 -4.72
C THR A 67 -13.99 -0.14 -5.37
N SER A 68 -13.12 -1.05 -5.79
CA SER A 68 -13.49 -2.34 -6.34
C SER A 68 -12.37 -3.36 -6.11
N ILE A 69 -12.75 -4.62 -5.92
CA ILE A 69 -11.85 -5.79 -5.90
C ILE A 69 -11.91 -6.59 -7.20
N GLU A 70 -12.70 -6.15 -8.18
CA GLU A 70 -12.79 -6.78 -9.50
C GLU A 70 -11.53 -6.49 -10.31
N ARG A 71 -10.88 -7.54 -10.82
CA ARG A 71 -9.63 -7.41 -11.59
C ARG A 71 -9.86 -6.74 -12.94
N THR A 72 -10.99 -7.04 -13.59
CA THR A 72 -11.27 -6.67 -14.98
C THR A 72 -11.51 -5.17 -15.11
N PRO A 73 -10.63 -4.41 -15.81
CA PRO A 73 -10.75 -2.95 -15.87
C PRO A 73 -12.11 -2.45 -16.39
N ALA A 74 -12.67 -3.13 -17.40
CA ALA A 74 -13.97 -2.79 -17.98
C ALA A 74 -15.12 -2.90 -16.96
N LYS A 75 -15.07 -3.89 -16.05
CA LYS A 75 -16.10 -4.12 -15.04
C LYS A 75 -16.00 -3.16 -13.85
N ARG A 76 -14.82 -2.56 -13.61
CA ARG A 76 -14.59 -1.64 -12.49
C ARG A 76 -15.23 -0.26 -12.63
N LYS A 77 -15.71 0.13 -13.82
CA LYS A 77 -16.35 1.45 -14.06
C LYS A 77 -15.55 2.64 -13.49
N ARG A 78 -14.23 2.66 -13.72
CA ARG A 78 -13.28 3.70 -13.23
C ARG A 78 -13.11 3.81 -11.71
N LYS A 79 -13.53 2.80 -10.93
CA LYS A 79 -13.25 2.71 -9.48
C LYS A 79 -11.78 2.42 -9.19
N VAL A 80 -11.32 2.79 -7.99
CA VAL A 80 -10.00 2.45 -7.46
C VAL A 80 -9.94 0.94 -7.21
N TYR A 81 -8.97 0.28 -7.82
CA TYR A 81 -8.76 -1.16 -7.63
C TYR A 81 -7.88 -1.42 -6.42
N ILE A 82 -8.33 -2.30 -5.52
CA ILE A 82 -7.52 -2.81 -4.41
C ILE A 82 -6.86 -4.11 -4.88
N ASP A 83 -5.62 -3.99 -5.33
CA ASP A 83 -4.90 -5.06 -6.02
C ASP A 83 -4.25 -6.06 -5.06
N TYR A 84 -5.07 -6.92 -4.45
CA TYR A 84 -4.57 -8.01 -3.59
C TYR A 84 -3.83 -9.10 -4.37
N LEU A 85 -3.98 -9.15 -5.70
CA LEU A 85 -3.36 -10.15 -6.57
C LEU A 85 -1.85 -9.94 -6.77
N GLN A 86 -1.33 -8.77 -6.40
CA GLN A 86 0.12 -8.52 -6.35
C GLN A 86 0.86 -9.46 -5.39
N ASN A 87 0.15 -10.14 -4.49
CA ASN A 87 0.71 -11.12 -3.57
C ASN A 87 0.83 -12.53 -4.17
N ARG A 88 0.58 -12.70 -5.48
CA ARG A 88 0.88 -13.97 -6.17
C ARG A 88 2.38 -14.09 -6.42
N SER A 89 2.86 -15.33 -6.57
CA SER A 89 4.24 -15.58 -7.01
C SER A 89 4.49 -14.97 -8.41
N GLY A 90 5.71 -14.46 -8.61
CA GLY A 90 6.16 -13.91 -9.90
C GLY A 90 5.63 -12.52 -10.26
N GLN A 91 4.93 -11.83 -9.34
CA GLN A 91 4.48 -10.45 -9.59
C GLN A 91 5.64 -9.45 -9.49
N THR A 92 5.51 -8.33 -10.21
CA THR A 92 6.52 -7.26 -10.21
C THR A 92 6.04 -6.09 -9.36
N LEU A 93 6.97 -5.49 -8.61
CA LEU A 93 6.68 -4.36 -7.74
C LEU A 93 7.87 -3.40 -7.71
N ALA A 94 7.62 -2.11 -7.95
CA ALA A 94 8.66 -1.09 -7.80
C ALA A 94 9.15 -1.07 -6.34
N ALA A 95 10.47 -1.18 -6.14
CA ALA A 95 11.09 -1.18 -4.83
C ALA A 95 10.97 0.21 -4.14
N PRO A 96 11.02 0.28 -2.79
CA PRO A 96 11.20 1.54 -2.10
C PRO A 96 12.43 2.30 -2.65
N TYR A 97 12.28 3.61 -2.84
CA TYR A 97 13.30 4.51 -3.39
C TYR A 97 13.70 4.26 -4.86
N SER A 98 13.06 3.32 -5.58
CA SER A 98 13.31 3.15 -7.02
C SER A 98 12.70 4.29 -7.84
N VAL A 99 13.45 4.80 -8.81
CA VAL A 99 12.99 5.76 -9.83
C VAL A 99 12.04 5.06 -10.81
N ARG A 100 11.04 5.78 -11.32
CA ARG A 100 10.09 5.28 -12.33
C ARG A 100 10.36 5.92 -13.69
N PRO A 101 10.21 5.19 -14.80
CA PRO A 101 10.38 5.72 -16.16
C PRO A 101 9.12 6.51 -16.57
N LYS A 102 8.91 7.67 -15.94
CA LYS A 102 7.84 8.62 -16.20
C LYS A 102 8.44 10.02 -16.30
N PRO A 103 7.75 10.99 -16.95
CA PRO A 103 8.18 12.38 -16.95
C PRO A 103 8.54 12.85 -15.54
N LYS A 104 9.65 13.60 -15.41
CA LYS A 104 10.24 14.06 -14.14
C LYS A 104 10.84 12.97 -13.24
N ALA A 105 10.94 11.72 -13.69
CA ALA A 105 11.58 10.62 -12.98
C ALA A 105 11.12 10.48 -11.50
N PRO A 106 9.79 10.31 -11.26
CA PRO A 106 9.26 10.19 -9.91
C PRO A 106 9.78 8.94 -9.20
N VAL A 107 9.86 8.99 -7.87
CA VAL A 107 10.40 7.93 -7.03
C VAL A 107 9.28 7.24 -6.26
N SER A 108 9.35 5.92 -6.15
CA SER A 108 8.46 5.16 -5.26
C SER A 108 8.87 5.40 -3.81
N THR A 109 8.23 6.37 -3.17
CA THR A 109 8.78 7.03 -1.99
C THR A 109 8.09 6.60 -0.71
N PRO A 110 8.80 6.01 0.26
CA PRO A 110 8.33 5.80 1.63
C PRO A 110 7.78 7.04 2.31
N LEU A 111 6.68 6.88 3.04
CA LEU A 111 5.95 7.96 3.69
C LEU A 111 5.61 7.62 5.15
N ASP A 112 5.48 8.66 5.96
CA ASP A 112 4.75 8.63 7.21
C ASP A 112 3.24 8.59 6.93
N TRP A 113 2.47 7.79 7.67
CA TRP A 113 1.00 7.78 7.51
C TRP A 113 0.35 9.16 7.71
N LYS A 114 0.97 10.03 8.53
CA LYS A 114 0.47 11.37 8.83
C LYS A 114 0.57 12.33 7.64
N GLU A 115 1.55 12.15 6.75
CA GLU A 115 1.74 13.03 5.59
C GLU A 115 1.00 12.52 4.34
N LEU A 116 0.48 11.29 4.35
CA LEU A 116 -0.20 10.71 3.19
C LEU A 116 -1.36 11.59 2.67
N LYS A 117 -2.09 12.27 3.57
CA LYS A 117 -3.23 13.13 3.24
C LYS A 117 -2.83 14.49 2.65
N SER A 118 -1.57 14.91 2.81
CA SER A 118 -1.06 16.19 2.30
C SER A 118 -0.40 16.09 0.94
N ILE A 119 -0.31 14.89 0.36
CA ILE A 119 0.29 14.69 -0.97
C ILE A 119 -0.71 15.11 -2.04
N GLU A 120 -0.28 16.03 -2.89
CA GLU A 120 -1.03 16.55 -4.01
C GLU A 120 -0.63 15.86 -5.32
N SER A 121 0.64 15.44 -5.44
CA SER A 121 1.16 14.78 -6.63
C SER A 121 2.31 13.79 -6.33
N PRO A 122 2.39 12.66 -7.06
CA PRO A 122 3.58 11.80 -7.04
C PRO A 122 4.86 12.53 -7.49
N GLU A 123 4.73 13.63 -8.24
CA GLU A 123 5.84 14.46 -8.74
C GLU A 123 6.52 15.31 -7.67
N GLU A 124 5.99 15.32 -6.43
CA GLU A 124 6.70 15.90 -5.28
C GLU A 124 7.99 15.12 -4.94
N PHE A 125 8.04 13.84 -5.32
CA PHE A 125 9.16 12.95 -5.06
C PHE A 125 9.79 12.50 -6.37
N THR A 126 10.92 13.10 -6.72
CA THR A 126 11.67 12.83 -7.96
C THR A 126 13.11 12.48 -7.66
N ILE A 127 13.85 12.05 -8.69
CA ILE A 127 15.30 11.84 -8.58
C ILE A 127 16.04 13.09 -8.05
N GLU A 128 15.51 14.29 -8.29
CA GLU A 128 16.08 15.55 -7.84
C GLU A 128 15.72 15.88 -6.38
N THR A 129 14.50 15.54 -5.94
CA THR A 129 14.02 15.93 -4.59
C THR A 129 14.25 14.86 -3.52
N ILE A 130 14.45 13.60 -3.90
CA ILE A 130 14.45 12.46 -2.97
C ILE A 130 15.58 12.52 -1.94
N PHE A 131 16.79 12.95 -2.32
CA PHE A 131 17.93 12.98 -1.40
C PHE A 131 17.73 13.98 -0.26
N LYS A 132 17.14 15.16 -0.54
CA LYS A 132 16.78 16.13 0.50
C LYS A 132 15.81 15.52 1.52
N ARG A 133 14.85 14.73 1.03
CA ARG A 133 13.88 14.02 1.88
C ARG A 133 14.56 12.94 2.72
N ILE A 134 15.40 12.10 2.12
CA ILE A 134 16.13 11.04 2.84
C ILE A 134 17.01 11.65 3.95
N ASN A 135 17.74 12.74 3.66
CA ASN A 135 18.56 13.41 4.67
C ASN A 135 17.72 13.98 5.83
N LYS A 136 16.48 14.42 5.57
CA LYS A 136 15.59 14.97 6.59
C LYS A 136 14.85 13.91 7.41
N LYS A 137 14.44 12.81 6.78
CA LYS A 137 13.53 11.80 7.37
C LYS A 137 14.22 10.49 7.77
N GLY A 138 15.42 10.24 7.23
CA GLY A 138 16.04 8.92 7.27
C GLY A 138 15.28 7.89 6.41
N ASP A 139 15.53 6.62 6.70
CA ASP A 139 14.86 5.49 6.06
C ASP A 139 13.58 5.11 6.82
N LEU A 140 12.43 5.55 6.29
CA LEU A 140 11.11 5.25 6.85
C LEU A 140 10.68 3.79 6.63
N PHE A 141 11.34 3.05 5.75
CA PHE A 141 11.03 1.66 5.45
C PHE A 141 11.96 0.67 6.14
N LYS A 142 12.99 1.12 6.87
CA LYS A 142 13.87 0.25 7.67
C LYS A 142 13.11 -0.73 8.55
N ALA A 143 11.99 -0.29 9.14
CA ALA A 143 11.17 -1.10 10.04
C ALA A 143 10.38 -2.22 9.33
N VAL A 144 10.25 -2.20 8.00
CA VAL A 144 9.67 -3.31 7.21
C VAL A 144 10.49 -4.60 7.38
N LEU A 145 11.79 -4.46 7.64
CA LEU A 145 12.69 -5.59 7.92
C LEU A 145 12.60 -6.11 9.37
N GLY A 146 11.72 -5.50 10.18
CA GLY A 146 11.52 -5.86 11.57
C GLY A 146 10.63 -7.09 11.77
N LYS A 147 10.02 -7.18 12.96
CA LYS A 147 9.12 -8.28 13.31
C LYS A 147 7.90 -8.28 12.39
N GLY A 148 7.58 -9.44 11.85
CA GLY A 148 6.36 -9.66 11.08
C GLY A 148 5.14 -9.76 11.99
N ILE A 149 3.97 -9.54 11.40
CA ILE A 149 2.69 -9.76 12.06
C ILE A 149 2.42 -11.26 12.26
N ASP A 150 1.36 -11.54 13.03
CA ASP A 150 0.75 -12.85 13.14
C ASP A 150 -0.63 -12.79 12.48
N ILE A 151 -0.81 -13.48 11.36
CA ILE A 151 -2.04 -13.40 10.55
C ILE A 151 -3.25 -13.94 11.32
N GLU A 152 -3.10 -15.05 12.04
CA GLU A 152 -4.21 -15.64 12.81
C GLU A 152 -4.69 -14.68 13.90
N LYS A 153 -3.75 -14.06 14.62
CA LYS A 153 -4.10 -13.03 15.61
C LYS A 153 -4.75 -11.80 14.95
N CYS A 154 -4.31 -11.42 13.74
CA CYS A 154 -4.92 -10.32 13.00
C CYS A 154 -6.36 -10.64 12.60
N MET A 155 -6.64 -11.87 12.11
CA MET A 155 -7.98 -12.33 11.75
C MET A 155 -8.91 -12.33 12.97
N LYS A 156 -8.44 -12.87 14.10
CA LYS A 156 -9.19 -12.84 15.36
C LYS A 156 -9.53 -11.41 15.82
N ASN A 157 -8.61 -10.46 15.67
CA ASN A 157 -8.87 -9.05 16.00
C ASN A 157 -9.91 -8.40 15.05
N LEU A 158 -10.07 -8.93 13.84
CA LEU A 158 -11.11 -8.52 12.88
C LEU A 158 -12.46 -9.21 13.14
N GLY A 159 -12.53 -10.16 14.08
CA GLY A 159 -13.72 -10.97 14.34
C GLY A 159 -13.94 -12.10 13.34
N LEU A 160 -12.86 -12.54 12.67
CA LEU A 160 -12.83 -13.62 11.69
C LEU A 160 -12.04 -14.82 12.22
#